data_AF-A0A497QX25-F1
#
_entry.id   AF-A0A497QX25-F1
#
_cell.length_a   1.000
_cell.length_b   1.000
_cell.length_c   1.000
_cell.angle_alpha   90.00
_cell.angle_beta   90.00
_cell.angle_gamma   90.00
#
_symmetry.space_group_name_H-M   'P 1'
#
loop_
_entity.id
_entity.type
_entity.pdbx_description
1 polymer ?
#
loop_
_entity_poly.entity_id
_entity_poly.type
_entity_poly.pdbx_seq_one_letter_code
_entity_poly.pdbx_strand_id
1 'polypeptide(L)'
;MSRHSWERAQHAVASFFKQHYFATQEEVRLPSGKRIDIIARKKFQEYFLHILVEVKDWEKVTRKQESQFCNQIIDYLIEYSLTTVLKSYKGNKWHRSENRIHDRFLGILCLTKNAHFSFRKVSDHFI
;
A
#
# COMPACT_ATOMS: atom_id res chain seq x y z
N MET A 1 -13.87 14.20 -6.87
CA MET A 1 -13.94 13.29 -8.03
C MET A 1 -15.29 12.60 -7.97
N SER A 2 -15.99 12.35 -9.08
CA SER A 2 -17.18 11.48 -9.01
C SER A 2 -16.72 10.06 -8.67
N ARG A 3 -17.56 9.30 -7.97
CA ARG A 3 -17.22 7.93 -7.54
C ARG A 3 -16.71 7.06 -8.70
N HIS A 4 -17.35 7.14 -9.87
CA HIS A 4 -16.92 6.43 -11.08
C HIS A 4 -15.56 6.86 -11.63
N SER A 5 -15.17 8.13 -11.47
CA SER A 5 -13.86 8.58 -11.94
C SER A 5 -12.73 8.06 -11.04
N TRP A 6 -13.00 7.94 -9.74
CA TRP A 6 -12.06 7.38 -8.78
C TRP A 6 -11.87 5.88 -9.00
N GLU A 7 -12.97 5.14 -9.15
CA GLU A 7 -12.97 3.70 -9.41
C GLU A 7 -12.16 3.36 -10.68
N ARG A 8 -12.31 4.16 -11.75
CA ARG A 8 -11.51 3.99 -12.97
C ARG A 8 -10.02 4.24 -12.74
N ALA A 9 -9.65 5.29 -12.00
CA ALA A 9 -8.27 5.59 -11.68
C ALA A 9 -7.63 4.49 -10.82
N GLN A 10 -8.34 4.01 -9.80
CA GLN A 10 -7.92 2.89 -8.97
C GLN A 10 -7.70 1.63 -9.81
N HIS A 11 -8.67 1.29 -10.66
CA HIS A 11 -8.58 0.10 -11.50
C HIS A 11 -7.42 0.17 -12.50
N ALA A 12 -7.12 1.35 -13.05
CA ALA A 12 -5.99 1.55 -13.94
C ALA A 12 -4.64 1.37 -13.21
N VAL A 13 -4.52 1.91 -11.99
CA VAL A 13 -3.33 1.70 -11.13
C VAL A 13 -3.18 0.22 -10.76
N ALA A 14 -4.26 -0.46 -10.38
CA ALA A 14 -4.23 -1.89 -10.09
C ALA A 14 -3.81 -2.71 -11.32
N SER A 15 -4.32 -2.35 -12.50
CA SER A 15 -3.95 -2.99 -13.78
C SER A 15 -2.48 -2.80 -14.12
N PHE A 16 -1.92 -1.61 -13.88
CA PHE A 16 -0.48 -1.36 -14.00
C PHE A 16 0.34 -2.33 -13.12
N PHE A 17 0.00 -2.47 -11.84
CA PHE A 17 0.68 -3.43 -10.96
C PHE A 17 0.54 -4.89 -11.44
N LYS A 18 -0.64 -5.29 -11.92
CA LYS A 18 -0.87 -6.64 -12.49
C LYS A 18 0.02 -6.90 -13.72
N GLN A 19 0.14 -5.93 -14.62
CA GLN A 19 1.03 -6.02 -15.80
C GLN A 19 2.50 -6.21 -15.41
N HIS A 20 2.89 -5.72 -14.23
CA HIS A 20 4.22 -5.91 -13.64
C HIS A 20 4.32 -7.12 -12.68
N TYR A 21 3.38 -8.07 -12.78
CA TYR A 21 3.36 -9.32 -12.03
C TYR A 21 3.22 -9.16 -10.51
N PHE A 22 2.52 -8.11 -10.07
CA PHE A 22 2.07 -8.02 -8.67
C PHE A 22 0.69 -8.67 -8.53
N ALA A 23 0.49 -9.39 -7.44
CA ALA A 23 -0.85 -9.75 -6.97
C ALA A 23 -1.48 -8.51 -6.32
N THR A 24 -2.70 -8.14 -6.73
CA THR A 24 -3.33 -6.91 -6.25
C THR A 24 -4.65 -7.19 -5.55
N GLN A 25 -4.91 -6.47 -4.47
CA GLN A 25 -6.20 -6.40 -3.78
C GLN A 25 -6.65 -4.94 -3.77
N GLU A 26 -7.94 -4.72 -4.01
CA GLU A 26 -8.55 -3.39 -4.07
C GLU A 26 -9.47 -3.18 -2.87
N GLU A 27 -9.60 -1.94 -2.39
CA GLU A 27 -10.48 -1.54 -1.30
C GLU A 27 -10.32 -2.35 0.01
N VAL A 28 -9.07 -2.63 0.41
CA VAL A 28 -8.78 -3.46 1.58
C VAL A 28 -9.10 -2.70 2.87
N ARG A 29 -9.94 -3.29 3.73
CA ARG A 29 -10.24 -2.74 5.06
C ARG A 29 -9.24 -3.20 6.11
N LEU A 30 -8.68 -2.25 6.83
CA LEU A 30 -7.84 -2.47 8.00
C LEU A 30 -8.69 -2.72 9.27
N PRO A 31 -8.12 -3.34 10.33
CA PRO A 31 -8.83 -3.51 11.61
C PRO A 31 -9.40 -2.22 12.21
N SER A 32 -8.74 -1.09 12.00
CA SER A 32 -9.21 0.25 12.39
C SER A 32 -10.48 0.69 11.65
N GLY A 33 -10.94 -0.08 10.66
CA GLY A 33 -12.07 0.25 9.79
C GLY A 33 -11.69 1.16 8.61
N LYS A 34 -10.46 1.66 8.58
CA LYS A 34 -9.94 2.46 7.46
C LYS A 34 -9.76 1.60 6.21
N ARG A 35 -9.88 2.22 5.03
CA ARG A 35 -9.74 1.55 3.74
C ARG A 35 -8.45 1.99 3.06
N ILE A 36 -7.67 1.02 2.59
CA ILE A 36 -6.56 1.20 1.65
C ILE A 36 -7.12 1.01 0.23
N ASP A 37 -6.83 1.93 -0.67
CA ASP A 37 -7.34 1.84 -2.04
C ASP A 37 -6.79 0.60 -2.78
N ILE A 38 -5.47 0.33 -2.72
CA ILE A 38 -4.85 -0.85 -3.34
C ILE A 38 -3.71 -1.40 -2.47
N ILE A 39 -3.64 -2.73 -2.37
CA ILE A 39 -2.46 -3.46 -1.89
C ILE A 39 -1.90 -4.28 -3.05
N ALA A 40 -0.64 -4.06 -3.41
CA ALA A 40 0.08 -4.83 -4.41
C ALA A 40 1.22 -5.62 -3.76
N ARG A 41 1.31 -6.93 -4.05
CA ARG A 41 2.31 -7.83 -3.46
C ARG A 41 3.07 -8.59 -4.53
N LYS A 42 4.40 -8.69 -4.39
CA LYS A 42 5.24 -9.48 -5.29
C LYS A 42 6.33 -10.22 -4.53
N LYS A 43 6.53 -11.50 -4.85
CA LYS A 43 7.65 -12.28 -4.33
C LYS A 43 8.92 -11.97 -5.12
N PHE A 44 9.94 -11.53 -4.42
CA PHE A 44 11.34 -11.57 -4.84
C PHE A 44 12.01 -12.75 -4.16
N GLN A 45 13.13 -13.23 -4.72
CA GLN A 45 13.77 -14.49 -4.31
C GLN A 45 13.85 -14.66 -2.78
N GLU A 46 14.29 -13.62 -2.09
CA GLU A 46 14.50 -13.64 -0.65
C GLU A 46 13.39 -12.94 0.14
N TYR A 47 12.52 -12.13 -0.49
CA TYR A 47 11.53 -11.35 0.25
C TYR A 47 10.24 -11.12 -0.55
N PHE A 48 9.13 -10.89 0.12
CA PHE A 48 7.91 -10.34 -0.44
C PHE A 48 7.90 -8.83 -0.30
N LEU A 49 7.67 -8.12 -1.40
CA LEU A 49 7.38 -6.69 -1.37
C LEU A 49 5.87 -6.49 -1.28
N HIS A 50 5.43 -5.73 -0.30
CA HIS A 50 4.06 -5.25 -0.15
C HIS A 50 4.05 -3.75 -0.39
N ILE A 51 3.16 -3.30 -1.26
CA ILE A 51 3.00 -1.90 -1.65
C ILE A 51 1.57 -1.51 -1.32
N LEU A 52 1.41 -0.52 -0.45
CA LEU A 52 0.13 0.11 -0.15
C LEU A 52 0.02 1.38 -0.99
N VAL A 53 -1.06 1.51 -1.74
CA VAL A 53 -1.26 2.63 -2.65
C VAL A 53 -2.55 3.35 -2.29
N GLU A 54 -2.45 4.65 -2.06
CA GLU A 54 -3.59 5.55 -1.98
C GLU A 54 -3.72 6.33 -3.29
N VAL A 55 -4.91 6.32 -3.87
CA VAL A 55 -5.19 6.95 -5.17
C VAL A 55 -5.97 8.24 -4.93
N LYS A 56 -5.44 9.35 -5.43
CA LYS A 56 -6.08 10.68 -5.31
C LYS A 56 -6.06 11.42 -6.66
N ASP A 57 -7.01 12.31 -6.83
CA ASP A 57 -7.15 13.16 -8.02
C ASP A 57 -6.29 14.42 -7.84
N TRP A 58 -5.28 14.60 -8.70
CA TRP A 58 -4.27 15.67 -8.60
C TRP A 58 -4.91 17.06 -8.46
N GLU A 59 -5.99 17.34 -9.19
CA GLU A 59 -6.60 18.69 -9.21
C GLU A 59 -7.36 19.02 -7.92
N LYS A 60 -7.53 18.03 -7.03
CA LYS A 60 -8.29 18.16 -5.78
C LYS A 60 -7.43 18.00 -4.54
N VAL A 61 -6.12 17.89 -4.71
CA VAL A 61 -5.17 17.74 -3.60
C VAL A 61 -4.32 18.99 -3.48
N THR A 62 -4.54 19.74 -2.40
CA THR A 62 -3.62 20.81 -1.98
C THR A 62 -2.36 20.22 -1.36
N ARG A 63 -1.26 20.97 -1.32
CA ARG A 63 -0.02 20.55 -0.62
C ARG A 63 -0.25 20.11 0.83
N LYS A 64 -1.17 20.77 1.55
CA LYS A 64 -1.53 20.39 2.93
C LYS A 64 -2.20 19.02 2.99
N GLN A 65 -3.09 18.73 2.03
CA GLN A 65 -3.72 17.42 1.91
C GLN A 65 -2.74 16.34 1.48
N GLU A 66 -1.76 16.64 0.63
CA GLU A 66 -0.68 15.68 0.32
C GLU A 66 0.03 15.21 1.58
N SER A 67 0.45 16.14 2.45
CA SER A 67 1.10 15.79 3.71
C SER A 67 0.21 14.94 4.62
N GLN A 68 -1.11 15.23 4.65
CA GLN A 68 -2.07 14.42 5.38
C GLN A 68 -2.19 12.99 4.82
N PHE A 69 -2.24 12.85 3.49
CA PHE A 69 -2.27 11.53 2.85
C PHE A 69 -0.98 10.76 3.06
N CYS A 70 0.18 11.41 3.03
CA CYS A 70 1.45 10.78 3.38
C CYS A 70 1.43 10.22 4.81
N ASN A 71 1.00 11.01 5.78
CA ASN A 71 0.89 10.55 7.17
C ASN A 71 -0.11 9.39 7.31
N GLN A 72 -1.25 9.48 6.63
CA GLN A 72 -2.25 8.41 6.59
C GLN A 72 -1.67 7.10 6.03
N ILE A 73 -0.88 7.16 4.96
CA ILE A 73 -0.23 5.98 4.37
C ILE A 73 0.79 5.38 5.34
N ILE A 74 1.50 6.21 6.11
CA ILE A 74 2.42 5.73 7.16
C ILE A 74 1.64 4.95 8.22
N ASP A 75 0.52 5.49 8.71
CA ASP A 75 -0.34 4.78 9.67
C ASP A 75 -0.82 3.45 9.10
N TYR A 76 -1.20 3.43 7.81
CA TYR A 76 -1.66 2.23 7.12
C TYR A 76 -0.58 1.16 7.03
N LEU A 77 0.66 1.56 6.72
CA LEU A 77 1.79 0.65 6.67
C LEU A 77 2.09 0.05 8.04
N ILE A 78 2.05 0.84 9.11
CA ILE A 78 2.28 0.35 10.46
C ILE A 78 1.20 -0.67 10.82
N GLU A 79 -0.08 -0.34 10.62
CA GLU A 79 -1.18 -1.24 10.94
C GLU A 79 -1.16 -2.52 10.08
N TYR A 80 -0.96 -2.38 8.77
CA TYR A 80 -0.91 -3.50 7.84
C TYR A 80 0.30 -4.40 8.08
N SER A 81 1.48 -3.84 8.34
CA SER A 81 2.68 -4.63 8.64
C SER A 81 2.51 -5.39 9.94
N LEU A 82 2.05 -4.76 11.02
CA LEU A 82 1.80 -5.43 12.30
C LEU A 82 0.78 -6.55 12.16
N THR A 83 -0.32 -6.34 11.44
CA THR A 83 -1.35 -7.37 11.25
C THR A 83 -0.86 -8.52 10.39
N THR A 84 -0.09 -8.24 9.34
CA THR A 84 0.49 -9.25 8.45
C THR A 84 1.55 -10.06 9.18
N VAL A 85 2.51 -9.39 9.83
CA VAL A 85 3.59 -9.98 10.62
C VAL A 85 3.01 -10.77 11.79
N LEU A 86 2.28 -10.14 12.73
CA LEU A 86 1.83 -10.78 13.97
C LEU A 86 0.87 -11.97 13.75
N LYS A 87 0.05 -11.97 12.70
CA LYS A 87 -0.81 -13.12 12.37
C LYS A 87 0.00 -14.35 11.99
N SER A 88 1.13 -14.19 11.31
CA SER A 88 2.06 -15.30 11.01
C SER A 88 2.82 -15.83 12.23
N TYR A 89 3.02 -15.02 13.28
CA TYR A 89 3.85 -15.40 14.45
C TYR A 89 3.08 -16.08 15.60
N LYS A 90 1.74 -16.04 15.63
CA LYS A 90 0.95 -16.66 16.72
C LYS A 90 1.03 -18.19 16.79
N GLY A 91 1.71 -18.85 15.86
CA GLY A 91 1.85 -20.32 15.82
C GLY A 91 3.19 -20.88 16.30
N ASN A 92 4.26 -20.07 16.46
CA ASN A 92 5.59 -20.61 16.77
C ASN A 92 6.29 -19.82 17.88
N LYS A 93 6.85 -20.60 18.83
CA LYS A 93 7.54 -20.16 20.03
C LYS A 93 8.51 -19.01 19.74
N TRP A 94 8.41 -18.00 20.60
CA TRP A 94 9.12 -16.72 20.64
C TRP A 94 10.64 -16.84 20.91
N HIS A 95 11.28 -17.89 20.39
CA HIS A 95 12.69 -18.18 20.62
C HIS A 95 13.40 -18.56 19.31
N ARG A 96 14.38 -17.72 18.96
CA ARG A 96 15.45 -17.93 17.97
C ARG A 96 15.05 -17.89 16.50
N SER A 97 14.78 -16.68 16.01
CA SER A 97 15.42 -16.21 14.77
C SER A 97 15.20 -14.71 14.60
N GLU A 98 16.23 -13.92 14.87
CA GLU A 98 16.46 -12.62 14.20
C GLU A 98 16.62 -12.78 12.67
N ASN A 99 16.53 -14.01 12.16
CA ASN A 99 16.57 -14.33 10.75
C ASN A 99 15.15 -14.44 10.17
N ARG A 100 14.87 -13.55 9.20
CA ARG A 100 13.85 -13.65 8.14
C ARG A 100 12.50 -12.96 8.39
N ILE A 101 12.52 -11.66 8.70
CA ILE A 101 11.44 -10.81 8.18
C ILE A 101 11.72 -10.64 6.68
N HIS A 102 11.17 -11.58 5.91
CA HIS A 102 11.27 -11.61 4.46
C HIS A 102 10.20 -10.71 3.83
N ASP A 103 9.68 -9.71 4.52
CA ASP A 103 8.64 -8.83 4.01
C ASP A 103 9.15 -7.39 4.03
N ARG A 104 9.08 -6.71 2.88
CA ARG A 104 9.35 -5.28 2.73
C ARG A 104 8.05 -4.54 2.47
N PHE A 105 7.90 -3.38 3.08
CA PHE A 105 6.66 -2.60 3.01
C PHE A 105 6.93 -1.20 2.45
N LEU A 106 6.15 -0.82 1.44
CA LEU A 106 6.29 0.44 0.71
C LEU A 106 4.94 1.17 0.66
N GLY A 107 4.94 2.45 1.02
CA GLY A 107 3.77 3.32 0.89
C GLY A 107 3.90 4.21 -0.33
N ILE A 108 2.86 4.27 -1.15
CA ILE A 108 2.81 5.10 -2.36
C ILE A 108 1.55 5.96 -2.36
N LEU A 109 1.73 7.27 -2.48
CA LEU A 109 0.66 8.16 -2.90
C LEU A 109 0.66 8.22 -4.43
N CYS A 110 -0.42 7.78 -5.05
CA CYS A 110 -0.64 7.89 -6.49
C CYS A 110 -1.57 9.07 -6.77
N LEU A 111 -1.03 10.11 -7.41
CA LEU A 111 -1.81 11.23 -7.88
C LEU A 111 -2.15 10.99 -9.36
N THR A 112 -3.44 11.10 -9.67
CA THR A 112 -3.98 10.77 -11.00
C THR A 112 -4.59 11.98 -11.65
N LYS A 113 -4.37 12.13 -12.96
CA LYS A 113 -5.08 13.09 -13.83
C LYS A 113 -5.37 12.40 -15.14
N ASN A 114 -6.64 12.04 -15.39
CA ASN A 114 -7.04 11.22 -16.53
C ASN A 114 -6.25 9.90 -16.59
N ALA A 115 -5.47 9.67 -17.65
CA ALA A 115 -4.62 8.49 -17.83
C ALA A 115 -3.18 8.68 -17.31
N HIS A 116 -2.84 9.83 -16.72
CA HIS A 116 -1.51 10.09 -16.19
C HIS A 116 -1.44 9.77 -14.70
N PHE A 117 -0.34 9.10 -14.32
CA PHE A 117 -0.04 8.71 -12.94
C PHE A 117 1.26 9.36 -12.49
N SER A 118 1.25 9.94 -11.29
CA SER A 118 2.45 10.35 -10.58
C SER A 118 2.54 9.57 -9.28
N PHE A 119 3.62 8.81 -9.11
CA PHE A 119 3.86 7.99 -7.93
C PHE A 119 4.85 8.69 -7.01
N ARG A 120 4.45 8.89 -5.76
CA ARG A 120 5.32 9.41 -4.72
C ARG A 120 5.53 8.33 -3.66
N LYS A 121 6.77 7.89 -3.52
CA LYS A 121 7.19 7.04 -2.38
C LYS A 121 7.08 7.86 -1.11
N VAL A 122 6.32 7.34 -0.14
CA VAL A 122 6.06 8.02 1.14
C VAL A 122 6.97 7.49 2.24
N SER A 123 7.32 6.21 2.22
CA SER A 123 8.22 5.62 3.21
C SER A 123 8.81 4.31 2.71
N ASP A 124 9.96 3.93 3.24
CA ASP A 124 10.50 2.58 3.22
C ASP A 124 10.49 2.10 4.67
N HIS A 125 9.75 1.05 5.00
CA HIS A 125 9.86 0.45 6.33
C HIS A 125 10.90 -0.67 6.26
N PHE A 126 12.05 -0.42 6.90
CA PHE A 126 13.04 -1.44 7.23
C PHE A 126 12.70 -1.93 8.64
N ILE A 127 12.12 -3.12 8.74
CA ILE A 127 12.15 -3.89 9.99
C ILE A 127 13.23 -4.94 9.82
#